data_AF-A0A433V7S2-F1
#
_entry.id   AF-A0A433V7S2-F1
#
_cell.length_a   1.000
_cell.length_b   1.000
_cell.length_c   1.000
_cell.angle_alpha   90.00
_cell.angle_beta   90.00
_cell.angle_gamma   90.00
#
_symmetry.space_group_name_H-M   'P 1'
#
loop_
_entity.id
_entity.type
_entity.pdbx_description
1 polymer ?
#
loop_
_entity_poly.entity_id
_entity_poly.type
_entity_poly.pdbx_seq_one_letter_code
_entity_poly.pdbx_strand_id
1 'polypeptide(L)'
;MTQTFENSTHTTERYVFAAKLAEVQAVGGKVVNLEQHVIALFYSDGKIYAIDNRCPHMGFPLHGSICKDGIVTCAWHYARFDLDSGGTFDSWADDVRAFPVEIRDGEIWVNLTPQVDLVTHQRQRLQDGLEQGISLVIAKSVIALDKHVDAAEIFRTGLEFGARYNKQGWSSGLTILTCMMNLLPYLDALDKPFALYQGLSAVARDSSEAPPHFGVHPLPNSNIDANTLKNWFREFIERRDSEAAERCLVTAVRAGLSRAQIVDMLFAAATDHRYLDVGHTVDFINKALEALDYVDWQGAEQVLASLVVPLTSASRMEESSSWRYPIDLVAIVNNAFEQLPAALEAGSRRHDSWSAQDELITTLLGDDAQAIADALLNALRSGANEEQLALIVTYGAALRVARFHTIDTHRPKGTVIH
;
A
#
# COMPACT_ATOMS: atom_id res chain seq x y z
N MET A 1 22.31 -5.35 8.10
CA MET A 1 22.80 -6.31 9.12
C MET A 1 22.22 -7.66 8.75
N THR A 2 23.05 -8.56 8.25
CA THR A 2 22.67 -9.92 7.88
C THR A 2 22.34 -10.69 9.15
N GLN A 3 21.05 -10.95 9.41
CA GLN A 3 20.63 -11.83 10.50
C GLN A 3 20.92 -13.27 10.07
N THR A 4 21.88 -13.89 10.74
CA THR A 4 22.04 -15.34 10.78
C THR A 4 20.81 -15.94 11.45
N PHE A 5 20.10 -16.81 10.74
CA PHE A 5 18.97 -17.56 11.26
C PHE A 5 19.43 -18.53 12.36
N GLU A 6 19.27 -18.14 13.63
CA GLU A 6 19.33 -19.09 14.74
C GLU A 6 17.92 -19.67 14.98
N ASN A 7 17.71 -20.90 14.53
CA ASN A 7 16.51 -21.66 14.82
C ASN A 7 16.52 -22.10 16.29
N SER A 8 15.58 -21.59 17.09
CA SER A 8 15.29 -22.15 18.41
C SER A 8 13.80 -22.44 18.54
N THR A 9 13.41 -23.60 18.03
CA THR A 9 12.28 -24.37 18.54
C THR A 9 12.72 -25.83 18.61
N HIS A 10 12.66 -26.43 19.82
CA HIS A 10 12.99 -27.84 20.04
C HIS A 10 11.91 -28.74 19.42
N THR A 11 11.94 -28.86 18.09
CA THR A 11 11.22 -29.88 17.35
C THR A 11 12.16 -31.07 17.18
N THR A 12 11.76 -32.24 17.67
CA THR A 12 12.53 -33.48 17.47
C THR A 12 12.73 -33.73 15.98
N GLU A 13 13.98 -33.89 15.55
CA GLU A 13 14.31 -34.18 14.17
C GLU A 13 13.67 -35.48 13.70
N ARG A 14 12.99 -35.41 12.56
CA ARG A 14 12.24 -36.53 11.98
C ARG A 14 12.88 -36.99 10.68
N TYR A 15 13.78 -37.96 10.78
CA TYR A 15 14.39 -38.62 9.63
C TYR A 15 13.52 -39.77 9.12
N VAL A 16 13.27 -39.76 7.81
CA VAL A 16 12.51 -40.81 7.10
C VAL A 16 13.38 -41.41 6.00
N PHE A 17 13.37 -42.74 5.88
CA PHE A 17 14.05 -43.45 4.81
C PHE A 17 13.50 -43.01 3.44
N ALA A 18 14.39 -42.59 2.55
CA ALA A 18 14.05 -42.05 1.24
C ALA A 18 14.34 -43.03 0.10
N ALA A 19 15.58 -43.54 0.04
CA ALA A 19 16.05 -44.44 -1.01
C ALA A 19 17.39 -45.08 -0.63
N LYS A 20 17.81 -46.09 -1.38
CA LYS A 20 19.20 -46.59 -1.33
C LYS A 20 20.14 -45.63 -2.05
N LEU A 21 21.31 -45.36 -1.46
CA LEU A 21 22.30 -44.44 -2.02
C LEU A 21 22.74 -44.84 -3.43
N ALA A 22 23.04 -46.11 -3.63
CA ALA A 22 23.51 -46.63 -4.92
C ALA A 22 22.50 -46.43 -6.06
N GLU A 23 21.20 -46.44 -5.75
CA GLU A 23 20.15 -46.21 -6.77
C GLU A 23 20.19 -44.78 -7.28
N VAL A 24 20.36 -43.79 -6.39
CA VAL A 24 20.39 -42.37 -6.76
C VAL A 24 21.70 -42.03 -7.48
N GLN A 25 22.82 -42.58 -7.01
CA GLN A 25 24.13 -42.38 -7.65
C GLN A 25 24.18 -42.89 -9.09
N ALA A 26 23.51 -44.01 -9.39
CA ALA A 26 23.54 -44.63 -10.72
C ALA A 26 22.86 -43.78 -11.81
N VAL A 27 21.85 -42.99 -11.45
CA VAL A 27 21.04 -42.19 -12.40
C VAL A 27 21.22 -40.67 -12.22
N GLY A 28 21.95 -40.24 -11.19
CA GLY A 28 22.22 -38.82 -10.90
C GLY A 28 21.12 -38.09 -10.12
N GLY A 29 19.91 -38.65 -10.04
CA GLY A 29 18.81 -38.09 -9.25
C GLY A 29 17.57 -38.99 -9.22
N LYS A 30 16.69 -38.79 -8.23
CA LYS A 30 15.48 -39.60 -8.03
C LYS A 30 14.38 -38.80 -7.35
N VAL A 31 13.13 -38.97 -7.79
CA VAL A 31 11.96 -38.43 -7.07
C VAL A 31 11.47 -39.46 -6.06
N VAL A 32 11.20 -39.01 -4.84
CA VAL A 32 10.61 -39.81 -3.77
C VAL A 32 9.40 -39.10 -3.18
N ASN A 33 8.38 -39.87 -2.78
CA ASN A 33 7.21 -39.36 -2.08
C ASN A 33 7.34 -39.74 -0.61
N LEU A 34 7.58 -38.74 0.25
CA LEU A 34 7.70 -38.91 1.68
C LEU A 34 6.59 -38.13 2.37
N GLU A 35 5.58 -38.84 2.85
CA GLU A 35 4.38 -38.25 3.46
C GLU A 35 3.70 -37.24 2.51
N GLN A 36 3.56 -35.97 2.92
CA GLN A 36 3.00 -34.91 2.07
C GLN A 36 4.02 -34.26 1.12
N HIS A 37 5.27 -34.72 1.10
CA HIS A 37 6.36 -34.09 0.34
C HIS A 37 6.74 -34.92 -0.89
N VAL A 38 6.79 -34.26 -2.05
CA VAL A 38 7.39 -34.80 -3.27
C VAL A 38 8.79 -34.24 -3.36
N ILE A 39 9.80 -35.06 -3.09
CA ILE A 39 11.19 -34.62 -2.93
C ILE A 39 12.02 -35.08 -4.13
N ALA A 40 12.81 -34.18 -4.69
CA ALA A 40 13.82 -34.49 -5.68
C ALA A 40 15.17 -34.69 -4.98
N LEU A 41 15.69 -35.91 -5.06
CA LEU A 41 17.05 -36.25 -4.67
C LEU A 41 17.99 -35.98 -5.83
N PHE A 42 19.08 -35.26 -5.57
CA PHE A 42 20.15 -35.00 -6.53
C PHE A 42 21.46 -35.56 -6.01
N TYR A 43 22.22 -36.21 -6.89
CA TYR A 43 23.61 -36.57 -6.62
C TYR A 43 24.52 -35.62 -7.42
N SER A 44 25.16 -34.69 -6.72
CA SER A 44 26.11 -33.72 -7.30
C SER A 44 27.38 -33.69 -6.48
N ASP A 45 28.53 -33.67 -7.14
CA ASP A 45 29.85 -33.48 -6.53
C ASP A 45 30.13 -34.42 -5.34
N GLY A 46 29.66 -35.66 -5.46
CA GLY A 46 29.85 -36.69 -4.44
C GLY A 46 28.88 -36.63 -3.24
N LYS A 47 27.96 -35.66 -3.20
CA LYS A 47 26.99 -35.44 -2.11
C LYS A 47 25.55 -35.67 -2.61
N ILE A 48 24.70 -36.15 -1.70
CA ILE A 48 23.25 -36.23 -1.92
C ILE A 48 22.60 -34.98 -1.36
N TYR A 49 21.72 -34.39 -2.15
CA TYR A 49 20.86 -33.28 -1.78
C TYR A 49 19.40 -33.69 -1.92
N ALA A 50 18.54 -33.13 -1.08
CA ALA A 50 17.11 -33.34 -1.13
C ALA A 50 16.40 -31.98 -1.10
N ILE A 51 15.64 -31.66 -2.15
CA ILE A 51 14.84 -30.44 -2.23
C ILE A 51 13.40 -30.77 -2.61
N ASP A 52 12.48 -29.84 -2.34
CA ASP A 52 11.12 -29.96 -2.86
C ASP A 52 11.17 -30.05 -4.39
N ASN A 53 10.49 -31.04 -4.97
CA ASN A 53 10.47 -31.22 -6.41
C ASN A 53 9.66 -30.10 -7.09
N ARG A 54 8.88 -29.31 -6.36
CA ARG A 54 8.08 -28.21 -6.91
C ARG A 54 8.90 -26.92 -6.90
N CYS A 55 9.23 -26.41 -8.09
CA CYS A 55 9.87 -25.10 -8.21
C CYS A 55 8.99 -24.03 -7.53
N PRO A 56 9.53 -23.26 -6.58
CA PRO A 56 8.74 -22.32 -5.78
C PRO A 56 8.21 -21.15 -6.61
N HIS A 57 8.74 -20.90 -7.82
CA HIS A 57 8.22 -19.87 -8.73
C HIS A 57 6.79 -20.16 -9.20
N MET A 58 6.57 -21.23 -9.99
CA MET A 58 5.25 -21.58 -10.56
C MET A 58 4.99 -23.09 -10.59
N GLY A 59 5.75 -23.87 -9.83
CA GLY A 59 5.45 -25.27 -9.56
C GLY A 59 6.02 -26.29 -10.54
N PHE A 60 6.94 -25.91 -11.42
CA PHE A 60 7.58 -26.85 -12.34
C PHE A 60 8.38 -27.94 -11.60
N PRO A 61 8.36 -29.20 -12.05
CA PRO A 61 9.15 -30.27 -11.44
C PRO A 61 10.67 -30.06 -11.61
N LEU A 62 11.41 -29.98 -10.51
CA LEU A 62 12.85 -29.73 -10.52
C LEU A 62 13.70 -30.96 -10.85
N HIS A 63 13.23 -32.18 -10.60
CA HIS A 63 14.01 -33.41 -10.87
C HIS A 63 14.44 -33.62 -12.34
N GLY A 64 13.77 -32.97 -13.30
CA GLY A 64 14.13 -32.98 -14.73
C GLY A 64 14.95 -31.76 -15.17
N SER A 65 15.37 -30.93 -14.22
CA SER A 65 16.09 -29.69 -14.47
C SER A 65 17.61 -29.90 -14.54
N ILE A 66 18.33 -28.93 -15.12
CA ILE A 66 19.78 -29.01 -15.24
C ILE A 66 20.41 -28.80 -13.87
N CYS A 67 21.27 -29.73 -13.44
CA CYS A 67 22.04 -29.65 -12.21
C CYS A 67 23.53 -29.55 -12.54
N LYS A 68 24.21 -28.53 -12.03
CA LYS A 68 25.65 -28.34 -12.21
C LYS A 68 26.24 -27.56 -11.03
N ASP A 69 27.39 -28.01 -10.52
CA ASP A 69 28.15 -27.34 -9.47
C ASP A 69 27.30 -27.04 -8.22
N GLY A 70 26.44 -27.98 -7.80
CA GLY A 70 25.51 -27.81 -6.68
C GLY A 70 24.31 -26.90 -6.94
N ILE A 71 24.11 -26.41 -8.17
CA ILE A 71 23.00 -25.53 -8.53
C ILE A 71 22.02 -26.26 -9.46
N VAL A 72 20.73 -26.23 -9.13
CA VAL A 72 19.65 -26.67 -10.02
C VAL A 72 19.00 -25.48 -10.71
N THR A 73 18.89 -25.53 -12.04
CA THR A 73 18.27 -24.49 -12.87
C THR A 73 16.96 -24.99 -13.45
N CYS A 74 15.84 -24.48 -12.92
CA CYS A 74 14.49 -24.85 -13.35
C CYS A 74 14.31 -24.75 -14.86
N ALA A 75 13.92 -25.85 -15.52
CA ALA A 75 13.83 -25.90 -16.99
C ALA A 75 12.73 -25.02 -17.60
N TRP A 76 11.83 -24.44 -16.79
CA TRP A 76 10.74 -23.59 -17.31
C TRP A 76 11.13 -22.12 -17.40
N HIS A 77 11.41 -21.48 -16.26
CA HIS A 77 11.70 -20.05 -16.18
C HIS A 77 13.16 -19.76 -15.80
N TYR A 78 13.99 -20.79 -15.68
CA TYR A 78 15.43 -20.68 -15.40
C TYR A 78 15.81 -20.09 -14.03
N ALA A 79 14.90 -20.12 -13.05
CA ALA A 79 15.25 -19.84 -11.66
C ALA A 79 16.30 -20.85 -11.18
N ARG A 80 17.32 -20.35 -10.49
CA ARG A 80 18.48 -21.12 -10.02
C ARG A 80 18.45 -21.23 -8.50
N PHE A 81 18.69 -22.44 -8.01
CA PHE A 81 18.68 -22.74 -6.58
C PHE A 81 19.94 -23.48 -6.19
N ASP A 82 20.53 -23.07 -5.07
CA ASP A 82 21.54 -23.85 -4.37
C ASP A 82 20.90 -25.13 -3.79
N LEU A 83 21.46 -26.30 -4.08
CA LEU A 83 20.91 -27.58 -3.65
C LEU A 83 21.07 -27.85 -2.15
N ASP A 84 22.02 -27.19 -1.48
CA ASP A 84 22.30 -27.42 -0.07
C ASP A 84 21.35 -26.62 0.84
N SER A 85 21.31 -25.30 0.64
CA SER A 85 20.46 -24.39 1.41
C SER A 85 19.05 -24.26 0.85
N GLY A 86 18.87 -24.49 -0.47
CA GLY A 86 17.64 -24.17 -1.18
C GLY A 86 17.54 -22.71 -1.62
N GLY A 87 18.53 -21.88 -1.29
CA GLY A 87 18.54 -20.45 -1.58
C GLY A 87 18.45 -20.16 -3.08
N THR A 88 17.59 -19.22 -3.46
CA THR A 88 17.48 -18.73 -4.83
C THR A 88 18.58 -17.72 -5.15
N PHE A 89 19.12 -17.79 -6.37
CA PHE A 89 19.97 -16.71 -6.92
C PHE A 89 19.16 -15.65 -7.67
N ASP A 90 17.86 -15.88 -7.82
CA ASP A 90 16.95 -15.09 -8.63
C ASP A 90 15.82 -14.58 -7.72
N SER A 91 15.88 -13.31 -7.31
CA SER A 91 15.00 -12.71 -6.29
C SER A 91 13.51 -12.71 -6.64
N TRP A 92 13.18 -12.89 -7.93
CA TRP A 92 11.81 -13.04 -8.43
C TRP A 92 11.22 -14.43 -8.21
N ALA A 93 12.03 -15.42 -7.83
CA ALA A 93 11.59 -16.70 -7.28
C ALA A 93 11.77 -16.70 -5.75
N ASP A 94 11.05 -17.57 -5.05
CA ASP A 94 11.32 -17.84 -3.63
C ASP A 94 12.36 -18.96 -3.49
N ASP A 95 12.89 -19.16 -2.28
CA ASP A 95 13.77 -20.28 -1.98
C ASP A 95 13.02 -21.61 -2.15
N VAL A 96 13.72 -22.63 -2.66
CA VAL A 96 13.18 -23.99 -2.66
C VAL A 96 13.44 -24.60 -1.30
N ARG A 97 12.48 -25.36 -0.76
CA ARG A 97 12.70 -26.05 0.52
C ARG A 97 13.77 -27.13 0.34
N ALA A 98 14.92 -26.95 0.98
CA ALA A 98 15.91 -28.00 1.18
C ALA A 98 15.58 -28.84 2.42
N PHE A 99 15.91 -30.13 2.35
CA PHE A 99 15.72 -31.09 3.42
C PHE A 99 17.09 -31.65 3.83
N PRO A 100 17.46 -31.58 5.12
CA PRO A 100 18.70 -32.20 5.59
C PRO A 100 18.74 -33.69 5.28
N VAL A 101 19.89 -34.17 4.82
CA VAL A 101 20.11 -35.57 4.43
C VAL A 101 21.17 -36.19 5.34
N GLU A 102 20.88 -37.39 5.84
CA GLU A 102 21.87 -38.27 6.46
C GLU A 102 22.02 -39.56 5.66
N ILE A 103 23.24 -40.05 5.54
CA ILE A 103 23.52 -41.36 4.97
C ILE A 103 23.79 -42.33 6.12
N ARG A 104 23.00 -43.40 6.22
CA ARG A 104 23.11 -44.44 7.25
C ARG A 104 23.20 -45.79 6.55
N ASP A 105 24.30 -46.51 6.71
CA ASP A 105 24.50 -47.86 6.14
C ASP A 105 24.15 -48.00 4.64
N GLY A 106 24.44 -46.96 3.83
CA GLY A 106 24.14 -46.94 2.39
C GLY A 106 22.70 -46.54 2.04
N GLU A 107 21.93 -46.06 3.01
CA GLU A 107 20.58 -45.54 2.87
C GLU A 107 20.54 -44.02 3.02
N ILE A 108 19.68 -43.37 2.24
CA ILE A 108 19.41 -41.93 2.30
C ILE A 108 18.24 -41.72 3.26
N TRP A 109 18.47 -40.93 4.30
CA TRP A 109 17.46 -40.53 5.29
C TRP A 109 17.27 -39.01 5.20
N VAL A 110 16.02 -38.57 5.12
CA VAL A 110 15.67 -37.16 4.91
C VAL A 110 14.94 -36.61 6.14
N ASN A 111 15.40 -35.48 6.67
CA ASN A 111 14.74 -34.78 7.78
C ASN A 111 13.55 -33.95 7.27
N LEU A 112 12.34 -34.33 7.66
CA LEU A 112 11.10 -33.64 7.24
C LEU A 112 10.69 -32.49 8.17
N THR A 113 11.42 -32.26 9.25
CA THR A 113 11.15 -31.17 10.21
C THR A 113 11.30 -29.82 9.51
N PRO A 114 10.32 -28.90 9.60
CA PRO A 114 10.47 -27.54 9.08
C PRO A 114 11.72 -26.87 9.66
N GLN A 115 12.52 -26.25 8.79
CA GLN A 115 13.78 -25.59 9.15
C GLN A 115 13.69 -24.06 9.10
N VAL A 116 12.54 -23.50 8.73
CA VAL A 116 12.36 -22.05 8.58
C VAL A 116 11.04 -21.68 9.23
N ASP A 117 11.07 -20.62 10.03
CA ASP A 117 9.84 -19.98 10.49
C ASP A 117 9.13 -19.32 9.31
N LEU A 118 7.97 -19.86 8.93
CA LEU A 118 7.22 -19.44 7.76
C LEU A 118 6.83 -17.96 7.86
N VAL A 119 6.42 -17.48 9.04
CA VAL A 119 5.97 -16.10 9.23
C VAL A 119 7.13 -15.14 9.03
N THR A 120 8.26 -15.36 9.71
CA THR A 120 9.46 -14.54 9.55
C THR A 120 9.95 -14.51 8.11
N HIS A 121 9.99 -15.67 7.44
CA HIS A 121 10.39 -15.74 6.03
C HIS A 121 9.46 -14.94 5.13
N GLN A 122 8.13 -15.11 5.25
CA GLN A 122 7.18 -14.43 4.39
C GLN A 122 7.09 -12.92 4.66
N ARG A 123 7.39 -12.46 5.89
CA ARG A 123 7.59 -11.03 6.18
C ARG A 123 8.77 -10.46 5.41
N GLN A 124 9.91 -11.17 5.40
CA GLN A 124 11.07 -10.75 4.62
C GLN A 124 10.77 -10.76 3.12
N ARG A 125 10.09 -11.80 2.62
CA ARG A 125 9.71 -11.89 1.20
C ARG A 125 8.74 -10.79 0.78
N LEU A 126 7.79 -10.41 1.64
CA LEU A 126 6.94 -9.26 1.39
C LEU A 126 7.77 -7.99 1.22
N GLN A 127 8.74 -7.76 2.12
CA GLN A 127 9.66 -6.63 2.04
C GLN A 127 10.49 -6.65 0.75
N ASP A 128 11.09 -7.79 0.38
CA ASP A 128 11.85 -7.94 -0.86
C ASP A 128 10.98 -7.65 -2.09
N GLY A 129 9.72 -8.14 -2.07
CA GLY A 129 8.75 -7.94 -3.14
C GLY A 129 8.37 -6.47 -3.31
N LEU A 130 8.22 -5.73 -2.20
CA LEU A 130 7.99 -4.29 -2.20
C LEU A 130 9.20 -3.52 -2.74
N GLU A 131 10.41 -3.83 -2.25
CA GLU A 131 11.65 -3.17 -2.65
C GLU A 131 11.99 -3.35 -4.14
N GLN A 132 11.73 -4.55 -4.67
CA GLN A 132 12.08 -4.91 -6.04
C GLN A 132 10.89 -4.77 -7.03
N GLY A 133 9.71 -4.39 -6.54
CA GLY A 133 8.50 -4.27 -7.37
C GLY A 133 7.99 -5.60 -7.94
N ILE A 134 8.18 -6.72 -7.24
CA ILE A 134 7.89 -8.07 -7.74
C ILE A 134 6.50 -8.52 -7.28
N SER A 135 5.48 -8.25 -8.10
CA SER A 135 4.08 -8.52 -7.79
C SER A 135 3.78 -9.97 -7.37
N LEU A 136 4.38 -10.96 -8.03
CA LEU A 136 4.15 -12.36 -7.70
C LEU A 136 4.67 -12.72 -6.29
N VAL A 137 5.80 -12.14 -5.87
CA VAL A 137 6.36 -12.34 -4.53
C VAL A 137 5.47 -11.68 -3.48
N ILE A 138 4.99 -10.45 -3.75
CA ILE A 138 4.00 -9.78 -2.90
C ILE A 138 2.75 -10.65 -2.73
N ALA A 139 2.17 -11.14 -3.84
CA ALA A 139 0.96 -11.96 -3.82
C ALA A 139 1.12 -13.23 -2.97
N LYS A 140 2.22 -13.98 -3.16
CA LYS A 140 2.50 -15.19 -2.39
C LYS A 140 2.71 -14.91 -0.92
N SER A 141 3.46 -13.85 -0.61
CA SER A 141 3.74 -13.46 0.77
C SER A 141 2.46 -13.10 1.51
N VAL A 142 1.57 -12.33 0.87
CA VAL A 142 0.26 -11.98 1.44
C VAL A 142 -0.61 -13.23 1.65
N ILE A 143 -0.73 -14.11 0.66
CA ILE A 143 -1.52 -15.36 0.79
C ILE A 143 -0.97 -16.28 1.89
N ALA A 144 0.35 -16.32 2.06
CA ALA A 144 0.97 -17.12 3.10
C ALA A 144 0.76 -16.49 4.49
N LEU A 145 0.96 -15.18 4.62
CA LEU A 145 0.82 -14.44 5.88
C LEU A 145 -0.63 -14.37 6.36
N ASP A 146 -1.61 -14.20 5.47
CA ASP A 146 -3.04 -14.10 5.82
C ASP A 146 -3.56 -15.28 6.66
N LYS A 147 -2.92 -16.45 6.55
CA LYS A 147 -3.26 -17.65 7.33
C LYS A 147 -2.71 -17.66 8.75
N HIS A 148 -1.80 -16.75 9.07
CA HIS A 148 -0.95 -16.82 10.25
C HIS A 148 -0.87 -15.51 11.04
N VAL A 149 -1.15 -14.36 10.42
CA VAL A 149 -1.09 -13.03 11.05
C VAL A 149 -2.34 -12.22 10.73
N ASP A 150 -2.58 -11.18 11.53
CA ASP A 150 -3.67 -10.24 11.27
C ASP A 150 -3.40 -9.38 10.03
N ALA A 151 -4.45 -9.02 9.31
CA ALA A 151 -4.36 -8.17 8.12
C ALA A 151 -3.70 -6.81 8.42
N ALA A 152 -3.91 -6.24 9.62
CA ALA A 152 -3.29 -5.00 10.05
C ALA A 152 -1.76 -5.10 10.08
N GLU A 153 -1.21 -6.30 10.34
CA GLU A 153 0.23 -6.50 10.34
C GLU A 153 0.83 -6.44 8.92
N ILE A 154 0.16 -7.10 7.96
CA ILE A 154 0.53 -7.08 6.53
C ILE A 154 0.39 -5.66 5.98
N PHE A 155 -0.70 -4.98 6.34
CA PHE A 155 -0.96 -3.58 6.00
C PHE A 155 0.13 -2.66 6.53
N ARG A 156 0.54 -2.81 7.79
CA ARG A 156 1.58 -1.99 8.41
C ARG A 156 2.91 -2.07 7.66
N THR A 157 3.31 -3.25 7.17
CA THR A 157 4.52 -3.38 6.34
C THR A 157 4.45 -2.51 5.08
N GLY A 158 3.32 -2.53 4.37
CA GLY A 158 3.10 -1.67 3.21
C GLY A 158 3.07 -0.18 3.54
N LEU A 159 2.41 0.19 4.64
CA LEU A 159 2.32 1.57 5.12
C LEU A 159 3.71 2.14 5.47
N GLU A 160 4.48 1.41 6.29
CA GLU A 160 5.83 1.81 6.69
C GLU A 160 6.78 1.90 5.50
N PHE A 161 6.69 0.95 4.56
CA PHE A 161 7.47 0.96 3.34
C PHE A 161 7.11 2.16 2.45
N GLY A 162 5.82 2.34 2.12
CA GLY A 162 5.38 3.41 1.24
C GLY A 162 5.62 4.81 1.81
N ALA A 163 5.44 4.99 3.12
CA ALA A 163 5.75 6.25 3.79
C ALA A 163 7.26 6.55 3.81
N ARG A 164 8.11 5.52 3.65
CA ARG A 164 9.57 5.69 3.59
C ARG A 164 10.06 5.93 2.17
N TYR A 165 9.60 5.13 1.23
CA TYR A 165 10.17 5.00 -0.11
C TYR A 165 9.27 5.68 -1.14
N ASN A 166 9.11 7.00 -1.04
CA ASN A 166 8.39 7.75 -2.08
C ASN A 166 8.89 9.19 -2.13
N LYS A 167 9.41 9.61 -3.30
CA LYS A 167 9.90 10.98 -3.50
C LYS A 167 8.80 12.03 -3.39
N GLN A 168 7.56 11.66 -3.65
CA GLN A 168 6.40 12.54 -3.58
C GLN A 168 5.72 12.50 -2.20
N GLY A 169 6.24 11.72 -1.24
CA GLY A 169 5.58 11.51 0.04
C GLY A 169 4.35 10.61 -0.09
N TRP A 170 3.26 10.95 0.60
CA TRP A 170 1.99 10.23 0.49
C TRP A 170 1.39 10.41 -0.91
N SER A 171 0.99 9.31 -1.54
CA SER A 171 0.47 9.28 -2.91
C SER A 171 -0.59 8.20 -3.10
N SER A 172 -0.97 7.97 -4.38
CA SER A 172 -1.99 7.02 -4.77
C SER A 172 -1.80 5.61 -4.22
N GLY A 173 -0.57 5.09 -4.14
CA GLY A 173 -0.30 3.74 -3.65
C GLY A 173 -0.72 3.54 -2.19
N LEU A 174 -0.34 4.47 -1.30
CA LEU A 174 -0.76 4.43 0.10
C LEU A 174 -2.27 4.68 0.25
N THR A 175 -2.82 5.62 -0.53
CA THR A 175 -4.28 5.83 -0.56
C THR A 175 -5.03 4.56 -0.98
N ILE A 176 -4.59 3.86 -2.04
CA ILE A 176 -5.19 2.61 -2.50
C ILE A 176 -5.04 1.54 -1.41
N LEU A 177 -3.88 1.40 -0.78
CA LEU A 177 -3.67 0.44 0.30
C LEU A 177 -4.63 0.68 1.47
N THR A 178 -4.79 1.93 1.93
CA THR A 178 -5.76 2.28 2.98
C THR A 178 -7.19 1.98 2.53
N CYS A 179 -7.56 2.34 1.30
CA CYS A 179 -8.87 2.00 0.76
C CYS A 179 -9.13 0.49 0.71
N MET A 180 -8.13 -0.32 0.33
CA MET A 180 -8.24 -1.78 0.35
C MET A 180 -8.41 -2.32 1.78
N MET A 181 -7.71 -1.73 2.76
CA MET A 181 -7.87 -2.07 4.18
C MET A 181 -9.28 -1.77 4.68
N ASN A 182 -9.84 -0.60 4.33
CA ASN A 182 -11.22 -0.22 4.65
C ASN A 182 -12.27 -1.15 4.04
N LEU A 183 -11.96 -1.81 2.92
CA LEU A 183 -12.88 -2.73 2.27
C LEU A 183 -12.89 -4.11 2.91
N LEU A 184 -11.85 -4.51 3.66
CA LEU A 184 -11.73 -5.88 4.20
C LEU A 184 -12.96 -6.37 4.98
N PRO A 185 -13.64 -5.56 5.83
CA PRO A 185 -14.84 -6.01 6.53
C PRO A 185 -16.01 -6.42 5.61
N TYR A 186 -16.00 -5.95 4.37
CA TYR A 186 -17.04 -6.19 3.35
C TYR A 186 -16.67 -7.28 2.35
N LEU A 187 -15.48 -7.88 2.47
CA LEU A 187 -14.97 -8.89 1.55
C LEU A 187 -15.07 -10.29 2.13
N ASP A 188 -15.34 -11.26 1.26
CA ASP A 188 -15.23 -12.68 1.59
C ASP A 188 -13.79 -13.04 1.96
N ALA A 189 -13.62 -14.09 2.77
CA ALA A 189 -12.30 -14.49 3.27
C ALA A 189 -11.27 -14.74 2.17
N LEU A 190 -11.70 -15.25 1.00
CA LEU A 190 -10.81 -15.51 -0.13
C LEU A 190 -10.37 -14.24 -0.88
N ASP A 191 -11.12 -13.13 -0.73
CA ASP A 191 -10.86 -11.87 -1.44
C ASP A 191 -10.02 -10.89 -0.61
N LYS A 192 -9.93 -11.07 0.71
CA LYS A 192 -9.11 -10.21 1.59
C LYS A 192 -7.62 -10.19 1.21
N PRO A 193 -6.96 -11.34 0.93
CA PRO A 193 -5.57 -11.33 0.45
C PRO A 193 -5.42 -10.59 -0.87
N PHE A 194 -6.42 -10.66 -1.75
CA PHE A 194 -6.39 -9.98 -3.03
C PHE A 194 -6.44 -8.46 -2.87
N ALA A 195 -7.29 -7.95 -1.97
CA ALA A 195 -7.35 -6.52 -1.66
C ALA A 195 -6.01 -6.00 -1.10
N LEU A 196 -5.42 -6.71 -0.13
CA LEU A 196 -4.10 -6.36 0.41
C LEU A 196 -3.02 -6.38 -0.67
N TYR A 197 -3.00 -7.41 -1.52
CA TYR A 197 -2.08 -7.50 -2.65
C TYR A 197 -2.21 -6.32 -3.61
N GLN A 198 -3.42 -5.88 -3.94
CA GLN A 198 -3.64 -4.73 -4.82
C GLN A 198 -3.06 -3.44 -4.22
N GLY A 199 -3.32 -3.19 -2.94
CA GLY A 199 -2.76 -2.06 -2.21
C GLY A 199 -1.22 -2.10 -2.18
N LEU A 200 -0.64 -3.22 -1.77
CA LEU A 200 0.80 -3.41 -1.68
C LEU A 200 1.50 -3.29 -3.05
N SER A 201 0.87 -3.79 -4.11
CA SER A 201 1.39 -3.65 -5.47
C SER A 201 1.32 -2.21 -5.99
N ALA A 202 0.34 -1.43 -5.56
CA ALA A 202 0.26 0.00 -5.86
C ALA A 202 1.37 0.76 -5.12
N VAL A 203 1.58 0.46 -3.84
CA VAL A 203 2.70 1.01 -3.06
C VAL A 203 4.05 0.70 -3.72
N ALA A 204 4.32 -0.57 -4.05
CA ALA A 204 5.59 -0.96 -4.66
C ALA A 204 5.88 -0.21 -5.97
N ARG A 205 4.83 0.07 -6.76
CA ARG A 205 4.95 0.83 -8.02
C ARG A 205 5.29 2.29 -7.78
N ASP A 206 4.62 2.93 -6.83
CA ASP A 206 4.88 4.33 -6.46
C ASP A 206 6.28 4.49 -5.83
N SER A 207 6.78 3.44 -5.19
CA SER A 207 8.11 3.38 -4.58
C SER A 207 9.25 2.96 -5.50
N SER A 208 8.95 2.57 -6.74
CA SER A 208 9.96 2.06 -7.67
C SER A 208 11.08 3.08 -7.89
N GLU A 209 12.32 2.66 -7.66
CA GLU A 209 13.54 3.49 -7.79
C GLU A 209 13.58 4.74 -6.87
N ALA A 210 12.68 4.83 -5.89
CA ALA A 210 12.68 5.91 -4.91
C ALA A 210 13.74 5.65 -3.81
N PRO A 211 14.61 6.61 -3.49
CA PRO A 211 15.44 6.51 -2.29
C PRO A 211 14.56 6.60 -1.04
N PRO A 212 15.04 6.08 0.11
CA PRO A 212 14.34 6.31 1.37
C PRO A 212 14.34 7.81 1.71
N HIS A 213 13.24 8.27 2.28
CA HIS A 213 13.16 9.57 2.95
C HIS A 213 14.06 9.59 4.19
N PHE A 214 14.82 10.66 4.34
CA PHE A 214 15.64 10.92 5.51
C PHE A 214 14.92 11.96 6.36
N GLY A 215 14.22 11.51 7.40
CA GLY A 215 13.42 12.38 8.25
C GLY A 215 14.23 13.44 9.00
N VAL A 216 13.57 14.55 9.33
CA VAL A 216 14.16 15.63 10.14
C VAL A 216 14.00 15.39 11.63
N HIS A 217 14.94 15.92 12.42
CA HIS A 217 14.85 15.85 13.89
C HIS A 217 13.95 16.96 14.47
N PRO A 218 13.21 16.69 15.57
CA PRO A 218 12.37 17.69 16.22
C PRO A 218 13.18 18.90 16.73
N LEU A 219 12.49 19.99 17.05
CA LEU A 219 13.09 21.15 17.70
C LEU A 219 13.59 20.80 19.12
N PRO A 220 14.81 21.23 19.50
CA PRO A 220 15.35 20.93 20.83
C PRO A 220 14.57 21.67 21.93
N ASN A 221 14.36 21.02 23.08
CA ASN A 221 13.81 21.61 24.31
C ASN A 221 12.52 22.43 24.11
N SER A 222 11.57 21.91 23.33
CA SER A 222 10.38 22.66 22.91
C SER A 222 9.19 22.44 23.84
N ASN A 223 9.01 23.31 24.85
CA ASN A 223 7.70 23.55 25.49
C ASN A 223 6.84 24.46 24.60
N ILE A 224 6.76 24.15 23.32
CA ILE A 224 6.04 24.96 22.32
C ILE A 224 4.59 24.50 22.33
N ASP A 225 3.66 25.44 22.50
CA ASP A 225 2.24 25.10 22.53
C ASP A 225 1.72 24.71 21.14
N ALA A 226 0.61 23.98 21.13
CA ALA A 226 0.04 23.44 19.90
C ALA A 226 -0.40 24.51 18.90
N ASN A 227 -0.87 25.68 19.36
CA ASN A 227 -1.31 26.75 18.45
C ASN A 227 -0.11 27.39 17.75
N THR A 228 1.00 27.55 18.47
CA THR A 228 2.25 28.04 17.87
C THR A 228 2.76 27.09 16.79
N LEU A 229 2.82 25.78 17.07
CA LEU A 229 3.22 24.77 16.07
C LEU A 229 2.27 24.73 14.86
N LYS A 230 0.95 24.84 15.10
CA LYS A 230 -0.07 24.93 14.04
C LYS A 230 0.19 26.14 13.13
N ASN A 231 0.41 27.31 13.70
CA ASN A 231 0.60 28.54 12.93
C ASN A 231 1.88 28.49 12.10
N TRP A 232 2.99 27.99 12.68
CA TRP A 232 4.23 27.82 11.93
C TRP A 232 4.09 26.78 10.82
N PHE A 233 3.45 25.64 11.10
CA PHE A 233 3.20 24.62 10.08
C PHE A 233 2.47 25.23 8.88
N ARG A 234 1.37 25.95 9.10
CA ARG A 234 0.62 26.66 8.05
C ARG A 234 1.48 27.67 7.29
N GLU A 235 2.28 28.48 7.98
CA GLU A 235 3.18 29.44 7.34
C GLU A 235 4.23 28.74 6.46
N PHE A 236 4.80 27.62 6.92
CA PHE A 236 5.78 26.86 6.13
C PHE A 236 5.15 26.18 4.92
N ILE A 237 3.91 25.68 5.04
CA ILE A 237 3.14 25.20 3.88
C ILE A 237 2.89 26.34 2.88
N GLU A 238 2.46 27.51 3.35
CA GLU A 238 2.22 28.69 2.50
C GLU A 238 3.48 29.11 1.73
N ARG A 239 4.64 29.00 2.36
CA ARG A 239 5.95 29.34 1.79
C ARG A 239 6.60 28.20 1.02
N ARG A 240 5.95 27.04 0.93
CA ARG A 240 6.45 25.81 0.30
C ARG A 240 7.80 25.34 0.88
N ASP A 241 7.99 25.52 2.19
CA ASP A 241 9.16 25.08 2.94
C ASP A 241 8.91 23.71 3.59
N SER A 242 9.23 22.64 2.84
CA SER A 242 8.95 21.26 3.28
C SER A 242 9.76 20.85 4.50
N GLU A 243 11.03 21.26 4.59
CA GLU A 243 11.89 20.88 5.73
C GLU A 243 11.36 21.51 7.03
N ALA A 244 11.02 22.80 7.01
CA ALA A 244 10.49 23.49 8.18
C ALA A 244 9.09 22.98 8.59
N ALA A 245 8.24 22.68 7.60
CA ALA A 245 6.91 22.09 7.84
C ALA A 245 7.02 20.69 8.47
N GLU A 246 7.87 19.82 7.92
CA GLU A 246 8.13 18.49 8.48
C GLU A 246 8.65 18.59 9.91
N ARG A 247 9.59 19.52 10.16
CA ARG A 247 10.17 19.70 11.49
C ARG A 247 9.14 20.15 12.52
N CYS A 248 8.15 20.97 12.13
CA CYS A 248 7.03 21.32 13.00
C CYS A 248 6.16 20.12 13.33
N LEU A 249 5.85 19.30 12.32
CA LEU A 249 5.00 18.12 12.48
C LEU A 249 5.66 17.03 13.33
N VAL A 250 6.94 16.75 13.08
CA VAL A 250 7.76 15.83 13.90
C VAL A 250 7.86 16.33 15.34
N THR A 251 8.03 17.65 15.53
CA THR A 251 8.03 18.25 16.88
C THR A 251 6.69 18.05 17.58
N ALA A 252 5.57 18.27 16.89
CA ALA A 252 4.23 18.06 17.42
C ALA A 252 4.00 16.60 17.88
N VAL A 253 4.38 15.63 17.04
CA VAL A 253 4.26 14.20 17.34
C VAL A 253 5.12 13.83 18.56
N ARG A 254 6.39 14.24 18.58
CA ARG A 254 7.32 13.93 19.68
C ARG A 254 6.99 14.62 21.00
N ALA A 255 6.37 15.80 20.95
CA ALA A 255 5.87 16.51 22.12
C ALA A 255 4.58 15.89 22.69
N GLY A 256 4.01 14.86 22.05
CA GLY A 256 2.83 14.16 22.54
C GLY A 256 1.53 14.95 22.38
N LEU A 257 1.45 15.81 21.35
CA LEU A 257 0.18 16.46 21.01
C LEU A 257 -0.90 15.40 20.75
N SER A 258 -2.12 15.71 21.16
CA SER A 258 -3.25 14.82 20.95
C SER A 258 -3.56 14.65 19.46
N ARG A 259 -4.19 13.52 19.12
CA ARG A 259 -4.66 13.26 17.74
C ARG A 259 -5.49 14.42 17.20
N ALA A 260 -6.41 14.95 18.00
CA ALA A 260 -7.25 16.09 17.63
C ALA A 260 -6.43 17.34 17.27
N GLN A 261 -5.34 17.62 17.99
CA GLN A 261 -4.45 18.76 17.69
C GLN A 261 -3.66 18.52 16.39
N ILE A 262 -3.16 17.31 16.15
CA ILE A 262 -2.46 16.97 14.90
C ILE A 262 -3.42 17.06 13.70
N VAL A 263 -4.63 16.53 13.83
CA VAL A 263 -5.68 16.62 12.80
C VAL A 263 -6.00 18.09 12.49
N ASP A 264 -6.20 18.91 13.53
CA ASP A 264 -6.47 20.34 13.38
C ASP A 264 -5.30 21.09 12.69
N MET A 265 -4.04 20.70 12.96
CA MET A 265 -2.88 21.25 12.25
C MET A 265 -2.89 20.93 10.74
N LEU A 266 -3.11 19.65 10.40
CA LEU A 266 -3.06 19.16 9.01
C LEU A 266 -4.21 19.73 8.18
N PHE A 267 -5.44 19.64 8.68
CA PHE A 267 -6.61 20.13 7.95
C PHE A 267 -6.59 21.65 7.83
N ALA A 268 -6.16 22.39 8.87
CA ALA A 268 -6.05 23.84 8.73
C ALA A 268 -5.10 24.24 7.58
N ALA A 269 -3.95 23.59 7.45
CA ALA A 269 -3.03 23.84 6.33
C ALA A 269 -3.63 23.43 4.97
N ALA A 270 -4.31 22.29 4.90
CA ALA A 270 -4.92 21.80 3.66
C ALA A 270 -6.13 22.62 3.20
N THR A 271 -6.75 23.40 4.09
CA THR A 271 -7.93 24.23 3.79
C THR A 271 -7.65 25.73 3.73
N ASP A 272 -6.39 26.16 3.91
CA ASP A 272 -6.00 27.56 3.74
C ASP A 272 -6.24 28.04 2.30
N HIS A 273 -6.14 27.12 1.34
CA HIS A 273 -6.59 27.27 -0.03
C HIS A 273 -7.65 26.21 -0.31
N ARG A 274 -8.72 26.56 -1.02
CA ARG A 274 -9.93 25.73 -1.08
C ARG A 274 -9.80 24.56 -2.04
N TYR A 275 -8.91 24.67 -3.02
CA TYR A 275 -8.78 23.72 -4.11
C TYR A 275 -7.34 23.25 -4.31
N LEU A 276 -6.62 23.00 -3.21
CA LEU A 276 -5.31 22.35 -3.28
C LEU A 276 -5.43 20.98 -3.96
N ASP A 277 -4.77 20.85 -5.11
CA ASP A 277 -4.79 19.67 -5.98
C ASP A 277 -6.20 19.09 -6.19
N VAL A 278 -7.21 19.93 -6.37
CA VAL A 278 -8.61 19.49 -6.56
C VAL A 278 -9.13 18.61 -5.40
N GLY A 279 -8.56 18.78 -4.20
CA GLY A 279 -8.93 18.06 -2.98
C GLY A 279 -8.09 16.82 -2.65
N HIS A 280 -7.11 16.44 -3.48
CA HIS A 280 -6.25 15.27 -3.18
C HIS A 280 -5.48 15.45 -1.86
N THR A 281 -5.07 16.67 -1.52
CA THR A 281 -4.39 16.95 -0.25
C THR A 281 -5.24 16.56 0.95
N VAL A 282 -6.55 16.84 0.89
CA VAL A 282 -7.51 16.48 1.95
C VAL A 282 -7.74 14.96 1.98
N ASP A 283 -7.89 14.32 0.82
CA ASP A 283 -8.00 12.87 0.72
C ASP A 283 -6.76 12.17 1.32
N PHE A 284 -5.56 12.63 0.99
CA PHE A 284 -4.31 12.07 1.51
C PHE A 284 -4.22 12.18 3.02
N ILE A 285 -4.56 13.34 3.60
CA ILE A 285 -4.62 13.49 5.06
C ILE A 285 -5.63 12.52 5.66
N ASN A 286 -6.84 12.45 5.10
CA ASN A 286 -7.88 11.57 5.62
C ASN A 286 -7.44 10.10 5.57
N LYS A 287 -6.84 9.65 4.45
CA LYS A 287 -6.37 8.28 4.27
C LYS A 287 -5.14 7.94 5.11
N ALA A 288 -4.29 8.91 5.41
CA ALA A 288 -3.20 8.73 6.36
C ALA A 288 -3.70 8.57 7.79
N LEU A 289 -4.72 9.34 8.20
CA LEU A 289 -5.32 9.22 9.53
C LEU A 289 -6.05 7.89 9.69
N GLU A 290 -6.85 7.48 8.70
CA GLU A 290 -7.48 6.16 8.67
C GLU A 290 -6.42 5.04 8.74
N ALA A 291 -5.31 5.16 8.01
CA ALA A 291 -4.22 4.19 8.05
C ALA A 291 -3.61 4.08 9.46
N LEU A 292 -3.41 5.22 10.13
CA LEU A 292 -2.87 5.24 11.50
C LEU A 292 -3.83 4.61 12.51
N ASP A 293 -5.14 4.72 12.31
CA ASP A 293 -6.11 4.07 13.20
C ASP A 293 -6.03 2.53 13.11
N TYR A 294 -5.72 1.95 11.94
CA TYR A 294 -5.51 0.49 11.80
C TYR A 294 -4.24 -0.03 12.46
N VAL A 295 -3.26 0.82 12.71
CA VAL A 295 -1.95 0.44 13.30
C VAL A 295 -1.74 1.05 14.68
N ASP A 296 -2.81 1.46 15.35
CA ASP A 296 -2.77 2.10 16.68
C ASP A 296 -1.79 3.28 16.76
N TRP A 297 -1.68 4.04 15.67
CA TRP A 297 -0.77 5.18 15.50
C TRP A 297 0.73 4.83 15.62
N GLN A 298 1.09 3.55 15.50
CA GLN A 298 2.48 3.14 15.36
C GLN A 298 3.06 3.70 14.05
N GLY A 299 4.25 4.28 14.13
CA GLY A 299 4.89 4.92 12.97
C GLY A 299 4.30 6.28 12.55
N ALA A 300 3.44 6.89 13.39
CA ALA A 300 2.79 8.18 13.09
C ALA A 300 3.75 9.27 12.60
N GLU A 301 4.93 9.40 13.19
CA GLU A 301 5.93 10.38 12.75
C GLU A 301 6.25 10.27 11.25
N GLN A 302 6.52 9.05 10.78
CA GLN A 302 6.92 8.81 9.40
C GLN A 302 5.74 8.94 8.43
N VAL A 303 4.59 8.40 8.80
CA VAL A 303 3.35 8.49 8.01
C VAL A 303 2.93 9.95 7.85
N LEU A 304 2.92 10.72 8.94
CA LEU A 304 2.54 12.13 8.90
C LEU A 304 3.58 12.99 8.17
N ALA A 305 4.88 12.72 8.35
CA ALA A 305 5.94 13.39 7.58
C ALA A 305 5.77 13.20 6.07
N SER A 306 5.30 12.02 5.62
CA SER A 306 5.04 11.78 4.20
C SER A 306 3.97 12.70 3.59
N LEU A 307 3.08 13.32 4.40
CA LEU A 307 2.08 14.27 3.91
C LEU A 307 2.67 15.66 3.60
N VAL A 308 3.89 15.96 4.04
CA VAL A 308 4.46 17.31 3.94
C VAL A 308 4.80 17.68 2.50
N VAL A 309 5.35 16.73 1.73
CA VAL A 309 5.65 16.95 0.30
C VAL A 309 4.39 17.30 -0.48
N PRO A 310 3.30 16.49 -0.47
CA PRO A 310 2.09 16.86 -1.21
C PRO A 310 1.42 18.14 -0.69
N LEU A 311 1.53 18.46 0.60
CA LEU A 311 1.03 19.75 1.13
C LEU A 311 1.82 20.96 0.60
N THR A 312 3.15 20.86 0.54
CA THR A 312 4.01 21.97 0.10
C THR A 312 4.12 22.11 -1.41
N SER A 313 3.92 21.03 -2.16
CA SER A 313 3.96 21.02 -3.62
C SER A 313 2.59 21.23 -4.27
N ALA A 314 1.50 21.22 -3.50
CA ALA A 314 0.14 21.31 -4.03
C ALA A 314 -0.08 22.51 -4.95
N SER A 315 -0.81 22.27 -6.03
CA SER A 315 -1.28 23.29 -6.96
C SER A 315 -2.53 23.94 -6.40
N ARG A 316 -2.56 25.28 -6.41
CA ARG A 316 -3.74 26.06 -6.04
C ARG A 316 -4.60 26.23 -7.27
N MET A 317 -5.63 25.42 -7.41
CA MET A 317 -6.41 25.38 -8.66
C MET A 317 -7.15 26.71 -8.92
N GLU A 318 -7.45 27.49 -7.88
CA GLU A 318 -7.99 28.84 -8.00
C GLU A 318 -7.04 29.86 -8.67
N GLU A 319 -5.75 29.52 -8.75
CA GLU A 319 -4.72 30.29 -9.45
C GLU A 319 -4.49 29.77 -10.88
N SER A 320 -5.08 28.63 -11.26
CA SER A 320 -4.85 28.00 -12.56
C SER A 320 -5.65 28.66 -13.68
N SER A 321 -5.10 28.63 -14.90
CA SER A 321 -5.80 29.09 -16.10
C SER A 321 -6.95 28.17 -16.48
N SER A 322 -6.82 26.86 -16.23
CA SER A 322 -7.85 25.85 -16.53
C SER A 322 -9.13 26.03 -15.72
N TRP A 323 -9.07 26.71 -14.58
CA TRP A 323 -10.24 27.07 -13.76
C TRP A 323 -10.84 28.43 -14.11
N ARG A 324 -10.17 29.23 -14.94
CA ARG A 324 -10.60 30.58 -15.30
C ARG A 324 -11.05 30.73 -16.75
N TYR A 325 -10.81 29.73 -17.60
CA TYR A 325 -11.15 29.76 -19.02
C TYR A 325 -11.61 28.39 -19.54
N PRO A 326 -12.65 28.31 -20.39
CA PRO A 326 -13.48 29.42 -20.92
C PRO A 326 -14.53 29.94 -19.94
N ILE A 327 -14.78 29.19 -18.86
CA ILE A 327 -15.71 29.56 -17.79
C ILE A 327 -14.87 29.89 -16.56
N ASP A 328 -15.14 31.03 -15.93
CA ASP A 328 -14.46 31.43 -14.70
C ASP A 328 -15.09 30.75 -13.48
N LEU A 329 -14.68 29.50 -13.23
CA LEU A 329 -15.15 28.70 -12.10
C LEU A 329 -14.80 29.38 -10.77
N VAL A 330 -13.67 30.08 -10.71
CA VAL A 330 -13.22 30.76 -9.49
C VAL A 330 -14.19 31.88 -9.12
N ALA A 331 -14.62 32.67 -10.09
CA ALA A 331 -15.63 33.72 -9.87
C ALA A 331 -16.97 33.14 -9.41
N ILE A 332 -17.46 32.08 -10.07
CA ILE A 332 -18.73 31.41 -9.73
C ILE A 332 -18.70 30.93 -8.28
N VAL A 333 -17.66 30.21 -7.91
CA VAL A 333 -17.56 29.60 -6.59
C VAL A 333 -17.32 30.65 -5.50
N ASN A 334 -16.52 31.69 -5.74
CA ASN A 334 -16.36 32.79 -4.78
C ASN A 334 -17.70 33.49 -4.51
N ASN A 335 -18.49 33.74 -5.56
CA ASN A 335 -19.82 34.32 -5.40
C ASN A 335 -20.76 33.38 -4.63
N ALA A 336 -20.65 32.07 -4.84
CA ALA A 336 -21.42 31.10 -4.07
C ALA A 336 -21.03 31.10 -2.58
N PHE A 337 -19.74 31.20 -2.25
CA PHE A 337 -19.26 31.27 -0.88
C PHE A 337 -19.71 32.52 -0.13
N GLU A 338 -19.79 33.67 -0.79
CA GLU A 338 -20.36 34.90 -0.20
C GLU A 338 -21.83 34.70 0.20
N GLN A 339 -22.57 33.89 -0.55
CA GLN A 339 -23.99 33.61 -0.29
C GLN A 339 -24.23 32.45 0.69
N LEU A 340 -23.24 31.59 0.89
CA LEU A 340 -23.37 30.33 1.63
C LEU A 340 -23.88 30.52 3.08
N PRO A 341 -23.37 31.46 3.90
CA PRO A 341 -23.87 31.65 5.26
C PRO A 341 -25.36 32.00 5.31
N ALA A 342 -25.81 32.88 4.42
CA ALA A 342 -27.22 33.27 4.33
C ALA A 342 -28.11 32.13 3.82
N ALA A 343 -27.60 31.30 2.91
CA ALA A 343 -28.30 30.11 2.42
C ALA A 343 -28.53 29.08 3.54
N LEU A 344 -27.50 28.81 4.35
CA LEU A 344 -27.57 27.93 5.51
C LEU A 344 -28.54 28.46 6.57
N GLU A 345 -28.47 29.75 6.89
CA GLU A 345 -29.39 30.38 7.85
C GLU A 345 -30.85 30.27 7.40
N ALA A 346 -31.12 30.53 6.12
CA ALA A 346 -32.47 30.42 5.54
C ALA A 346 -33.00 28.97 5.57
N GLY A 347 -32.14 27.99 5.34
CA GLY A 347 -32.46 26.56 5.34
C GLY A 347 -32.69 25.97 6.73
N SER A 348 -31.98 26.47 7.75
CA SER A 348 -31.94 25.92 9.12
C SER A 348 -33.31 25.64 9.76
N ARG A 349 -34.34 26.39 9.37
CA ARG A 349 -35.72 26.25 9.91
C ARG A 349 -36.56 25.19 9.17
N ARG A 350 -36.02 24.53 8.15
CA ARG A 350 -36.73 23.66 7.20
C ARG A 350 -36.04 22.31 6.94
N HIS A 351 -35.07 21.92 7.77
CA HIS A 351 -34.18 20.77 7.51
C HIS A 351 -34.91 19.45 7.17
N ASP A 352 -36.09 19.19 7.74
CA ASP A 352 -36.81 17.93 7.53
C ASP A 352 -37.74 17.92 6.30
N SER A 353 -37.74 18.99 5.49
CA SER A 353 -38.73 19.17 4.41
C SER A 353 -38.19 19.10 2.98
N TRP A 354 -36.87 18.88 2.81
CA TRP A 354 -36.26 18.89 1.49
C TRP A 354 -36.44 17.55 0.75
N SER A 355 -37.01 17.60 -0.46
CA SER A 355 -37.33 16.42 -1.27
C SER A 355 -36.91 16.51 -2.75
N ALA A 356 -36.11 17.52 -3.14
CA ALA A 356 -35.77 17.81 -4.54
C ALA A 356 -34.47 17.12 -5.01
N GLN A 357 -34.24 15.88 -4.57
CA GLN A 357 -32.98 15.16 -4.79
C GLN A 357 -32.76 14.82 -6.28
N ASP A 358 -33.79 14.33 -6.97
CA ASP A 358 -33.71 13.92 -8.38
C ASP A 358 -33.44 15.11 -9.32
N GLU A 359 -34.05 16.26 -9.03
CA GLU A 359 -33.82 17.50 -9.77
C GLU A 359 -32.38 17.97 -9.60
N LEU A 360 -31.87 17.98 -8.36
CA LEU A 360 -30.50 18.37 -8.08
C LEU A 360 -29.49 17.44 -8.76
N ILE A 361 -29.70 16.12 -8.73
CA ILE A 361 -28.84 15.15 -9.41
C ILE A 361 -28.81 15.43 -10.92
N THR A 362 -29.96 15.73 -11.52
CA THR A 362 -30.04 16.03 -12.95
C THR A 362 -29.19 17.27 -13.29
N THR A 363 -29.28 18.33 -12.50
CA THR A 363 -28.44 19.53 -12.69
C THR A 363 -26.96 19.24 -12.46
N LEU A 364 -26.62 18.48 -11.40
CA LEU A 364 -25.24 18.10 -11.08
C LEU A 364 -24.58 17.27 -12.17
N LEU A 365 -25.35 16.51 -12.94
CA LEU A 365 -24.83 15.72 -14.07
C LEU A 365 -24.65 16.54 -15.35
N GLY A 366 -25.14 17.78 -15.40
CA GLY A 366 -24.93 18.73 -16.52
C GLY A 366 -23.51 19.33 -16.56
N ASP A 367 -23.31 20.26 -17.48
CA ASP A 367 -22.03 20.95 -17.77
C ASP A 367 -22.05 22.46 -17.47
N ASP A 368 -23.20 23.03 -17.10
CA ASP A 368 -23.33 24.43 -16.70
C ASP A 368 -22.92 24.63 -15.24
N ALA A 369 -21.71 25.17 -15.04
CA ALA A 369 -21.14 25.41 -13.72
C ALA A 369 -21.94 26.41 -12.86
N GLN A 370 -22.55 27.44 -13.47
CA GLN A 370 -23.33 28.43 -12.72
C GLN A 370 -24.65 27.80 -12.24
N ALA A 371 -25.33 27.07 -13.13
CA ALA A 371 -26.55 26.36 -12.77
C ALA A 371 -26.31 25.33 -11.65
N ILE A 372 -25.16 24.65 -11.66
CA ILE A 372 -24.76 23.72 -10.59
C ILE A 372 -24.58 24.47 -9.26
N ALA A 373 -23.82 25.56 -9.24
CA ALA A 373 -23.59 26.34 -8.02
C ALA A 373 -24.90 26.90 -7.44
N ASP A 374 -25.78 27.44 -8.30
CA ASP A 374 -27.08 27.97 -7.90
C ASP A 374 -28.00 26.88 -7.35
N ALA A 375 -28.01 25.69 -7.98
CA ALA A 375 -28.81 24.56 -7.51
C ALA A 375 -28.38 24.08 -6.12
N LEU A 376 -27.06 24.02 -5.84
CA LEU A 376 -26.54 23.67 -4.52
C LEU A 376 -26.96 24.70 -3.46
N LEU A 377 -26.84 26.00 -3.74
CA LEU A 377 -27.29 27.05 -2.82
C LEU A 377 -28.80 27.03 -2.58
N ASN A 378 -29.58 26.77 -3.64
CA ASN A 378 -31.03 26.70 -3.55
C ASN A 378 -31.50 25.47 -2.77
N ALA A 379 -30.79 24.34 -2.87
CA ALA A 379 -31.04 23.17 -2.05
C ALA A 379 -30.87 23.53 -0.56
N LEU A 380 -29.77 24.18 -0.18
CA LEU A 380 -29.54 24.64 1.19
C LEU A 380 -30.65 25.60 1.67
N ARG A 381 -31.01 26.61 0.87
CA ARG A 381 -32.12 27.56 1.20
C ARG A 381 -33.46 26.86 1.39
N SER A 382 -33.66 25.75 0.68
CA SER A 382 -34.88 24.94 0.73
C SER A 382 -34.88 23.94 1.89
N GLY A 383 -33.80 23.88 2.68
CA GLY A 383 -33.69 23.04 3.87
C GLY A 383 -32.89 21.75 3.65
N ALA A 384 -32.14 21.59 2.56
CA ALA A 384 -31.16 20.51 2.52
C ALA A 384 -30.10 20.76 3.59
N ASN A 385 -29.78 19.75 4.40
CA ASN A 385 -28.63 19.83 5.30
C ASN A 385 -27.33 19.49 4.57
N GLU A 386 -26.20 19.75 5.22
CA GLU A 386 -24.87 19.57 4.66
C GLU A 386 -24.58 18.11 4.30
N GLU A 387 -25.03 17.16 5.13
CA GLU A 387 -24.85 15.72 4.91
C GLU A 387 -25.62 15.24 3.67
N GLN A 388 -26.88 15.65 3.52
CA GLN A 388 -27.72 15.34 2.36
C GLN A 388 -27.12 15.89 1.07
N LEU A 389 -26.63 17.14 1.12
CA LEU A 389 -26.01 17.79 -0.04
C LEU A 389 -24.72 17.06 -0.43
N ALA A 390 -23.85 16.76 0.55
CA ALA A 390 -22.63 16.00 0.33
C ALA A 390 -22.93 14.62 -0.29
N LEU A 391 -23.90 13.89 0.27
CA LEU A 391 -24.31 12.58 -0.24
C LEU A 391 -24.75 12.63 -1.71
N ILE A 392 -25.51 13.65 -2.10
CA ILE A 392 -26.01 13.79 -3.46
C ILE A 392 -24.90 14.20 -4.43
N VAL A 393 -23.99 15.08 -4.02
CA VAL A 393 -22.80 15.41 -4.82
C VAL A 393 -21.93 14.17 -5.02
N THR A 394 -21.69 13.39 -3.96
CA THR A 394 -20.96 12.11 -4.02
C THR A 394 -21.66 11.11 -4.94
N TYR A 395 -22.99 10.99 -4.82
CA TYR A 395 -23.78 10.11 -5.69
C TYR A 395 -23.71 10.55 -7.16
N GLY A 396 -23.82 11.84 -7.44
CA GLY A 396 -23.66 12.40 -8.79
C GLY A 396 -22.28 12.12 -9.37
N ALA A 397 -21.21 12.27 -8.57
CA ALA A 397 -19.86 11.91 -8.97
C ALA A 397 -19.73 10.40 -9.29
N ALA A 398 -20.27 9.53 -8.42
CA ALA A 398 -20.29 8.08 -8.65
C ALA A 398 -21.06 7.70 -9.92
N LEU A 399 -22.20 8.34 -10.17
CA LEU A 399 -22.99 8.16 -11.40
C LEU A 399 -22.21 8.58 -12.65
N ARG A 400 -21.44 9.67 -12.60
CA ARG A 400 -20.58 10.08 -13.72
C ARG A 400 -19.57 8.99 -14.06
N VAL A 401 -18.90 8.43 -13.05
CA VAL A 401 -17.94 7.32 -13.25
C VAL A 401 -18.63 6.06 -13.80
N ALA A 402 -19.83 5.73 -13.31
CA ALA A 402 -20.57 4.56 -13.75
C ALA A 402 -21.12 4.70 -15.19
N ARG A 403 -21.55 5.91 -15.59
CA ARG A 403 -22.16 6.18 -16.90
C ARG A 403 -21.13 6.49 -17.99
N PHE A 404 -20.01 7.10 -17.63
CA PHE A 404 -18.95 7.48 -18.55
C PHE A 404 -17.69 6.72 -18.16
N HIS A 405 -17.32 5.72 -18.97
CA HIS A 405 -16.06 5.01 -18.77
C HIS A 405 -14.89 6.02 -18.72
N THR A 406 -14.08 5.94 -17.67
CA THR A 406 -12.86 6.76 -17.49
C THR A 406 -11.74 6.42 -18.47
N ILE A 407 -11.95 5.43 -19.35
CA ILE A 407 -11.06 5.14 -20.47
C ILE A 407 -11.46 6.07 -21.61
N ASP A 408 -10.69 7.15 -21.75
CA ASP A 408 -10.65 7.94 -22.97
C ASP A 408 -10.08 7.06 -24.10
N THR A 409 -10.94 6.30 -24.79
CA THR A 409 -10.57 5.46 -25.94
C THR A 409 -10.11 6.29 -27.15
N HIS A 410 -10.10 7.62 -27.05
CA HIS A 410 -9.72 8.55 -28.10
C HIS A 410 -8.42 9.32 -27.81
N ARG A 411 -7.68 9.01 -26.74
CA ARG A 411 -6.35 9.60 -26.52
C ARG A 411 -5.39 9.26 -27.67
N PRO A 412 -4.95 10.23 -28.49
CA PRO A 412 -3.78 10.03 -29.32
C PRO A 412 -2.59 9.87 -28.37
N LYS A 413 -1.79 8.82 -28.55
CA LYS A 413 -0.48 8.72 -27.90
C LYS A 413 0.35 9.94 -28.27
N GLY A 414 0.49 10.93 -27.38
CA GLY A 414 1.45 12.01 -27.56
C GLY A 414 0.99 13.45 -27.31
N THR A 415 -0.04 13.73 -26.51
CA THR A 415 -0.31 15.11 -26.08
C THR A 415 -0.33 15.21 -24.56
N VAL A 416 0.80 15.63 -24.00
CA VAL A 416 0.89 16.23 -22.67
C VAL A 416 0.13 17.55 -22.77
N ILE A 417 -0.92 17.72 -21.97
CA ILE A 417 -1.48 19.04 -21.72
C ILE A 417 -1.13 19.37 -20.27
N HIS A 418 -0.37 20.46 -20.15
CA HIS A 418 0.08 21.10 -18.93
C HIS A 418 -1.06 21.52 -18.01
#